data_AF-D5PI88-F1
#
_entry.id   AF-D5PI88-F1
#
_cell.length_a   1.000
_cell.length_b   1.000
_cell.length_c   1.000
_cell.angle_alpha   90.00
_cell.angle_beta   90.00
_cell.angle_gamma   90.00
#
_symmetry.space_group_name_H-M   'P 1'
#
loop_
_entity.id
_entity.type
_entity.pdbx_description
1 polymer ?
#
loop_
_entity_poly.entity_id
_entity_poly.type
_entity_poly.pdbx_seq_one_letter_code
_entity_poly.pdbx_strand_id
1 'polypeptide(L)'
;MTAMGGTPPLLLTDSDVDALAWEFLQSRYLGPIYADWSPDRRLDTFLRRRGLARVADDGDLSNTVLERILGQVGRASRPARR
;
A
#
# COMPACT_ATOMS: atom_id res chain seq x y z
N MET A 1 -10.63 -4.52 -35.78
CA MET A 1 -9.17 -4.75 -35.81
C MET A 1 -8.63 -4.23 -34.47
N THR A 2 -8.38 -5.17 -33.55
CA THR A 2 -7.60 -5.07 -32.29
C THR A 2 -7.73 -3.83 -31.39
N ALA A 3 -8.41 -4.04 -30.25
CA ALA A 3 -8.26 -3.25 -29.03
C ALA A 3 -6.80 -3.26 -28.58
N MET A 4 -6.09 -2.15 -28.78
CA MET A 4 -4.81 -1.89 -28.12
C MET A 4 -5.12 -1.54 -26.67
N GLY A 5 -4.80 -2.46 -25.76
CA GLY A 5 -5.01 -2.33 -24.33
C GLY A 5 -4.38 -1.06 -23.77
N GLY A 6 -5.20 -0.02 -23.63
CA GLY A 6 -4.97 0.99 -22.61
C GLY A 6 -5.17 0.30 -21.28
N THR A 7 -4.09 -0.16 -20.64
CA THR A 7 -4.12 -0.23 -19.19
C THR A 7 -4.59 1.14 -18.74
N PRO A 8 -5.72 1.27 -18.02
CA PRO A 8 -6.10 2.57 -17.50
C PRO A 8 -4.88 3.10 -16.74
N PRO A 9 -4.59 4.41 -16.80
CA PRO A 9 -3.67 4.97 -15.83
C PRO A 9 -4.16 4.45 -14.49
N LEU A 10 -3.28 3.79 -13.73
CA LEU A 10 -3.60 3.22 -12.42
C LEU A 10 -3.84 4.41 -11.48
N LEU A 11 -4.89 5.17 -11.74
CA LEU A 11 -5.41 6.23 -10.91
C LEU A 11 -6.03 5.50 -9.73
N LEU A 12 -5.17 5.03 -8.82
CA LEU A 12 -5.59 4.63 -7.50
C LEU A 12 -6.26 5.87 -6.90
N THR A 13 -7.56 5.77 -6.69
CA THR A 13 -8.29 6.82 -5.99
C THR A 13 -7.89 6.79 -4.51
N ASP A 14 -8.16 7.86 -3.75
CA ASP A 14 -7.89 7.86 -2.28
C ASP A 14 -8.55 6.65 -1.61
N SER A 15 -9.73 6.23 -2.08
CA SER A 15 -10.43 5.03 -1.62
C SER A 15 -9.68 3.73 -1.92
N ASP A 16 -9.07 3.61 -3.12
CA ASP A 16 -8.26 2.44 -3.47
C ASP A 16 -6.98 2.37 -2.63
N VAL A 17 -6.35 3.53 -2.39
CA VAL A 17 -5.19 3.66 -1.52
C VAL A 17 -5.55 3.30 -0.08
N ASP A 18 -6.70 3.77 0.41
CA ASP A 18 -7.18 3.47 1.77
C ASP A 18 -7.51 1.99 1.94
N ALA A 19 -8.13 1.36 0.93
CA ALA A 19 -8.38 -0.08 0.92
C ALA A 19 -7.07 -0.88 0.88
N LEU A 20 -6.11 -0.52 0.03
CA LEU A 20 -4.79 -1.15 -0.03
C LEU A 20 -4.05 -1.03 1.31
N ALA A 21 -4.12 0.14 1.95
CA ALA A 21 -3.55 0.36 3.26
C ALA A 21 -4.20 -0.55 4.30
N TRP A 22 -5.53 -0.64 4.32
CA TRP A 22 -6.27 -1.48 5.27
C TRP A 22 -5.98 -2.98 5.08
N GLU A 23 -5.87 -3.43 3.83
CA GLU A 23 -5.47 -4.81 3.51
C GLU A 23 -4.02 -5.10 3.89
N PHE A 24 -3.12 -4.13 3.71
CA PHE A 24 -1.72 -4.25 4.14
C PHE A 24 -1.61 -4.38 5.66
N LEU A 25 -2.37 -3.58 6.42
CA LEU A 25 -2.42 -3.62 7.88
C LEU A 25 -2.92 -4.97 8.43
N GLN A 26 -3.89 -5.60 7.76
CA GLN A 26 -4.36 -6.94 8.13
C GLN A 26 -3.46 -8.07 7.60
N SER A 27 -2.52 -7.74 6.73
CA SER A 27 -1.66 -8.73 6.14
C SER A 27 -0.57 -9.17 7.11
N ARG A 28 -0.08 -10.39 6.90
CA ARG A 28 1.05 -10.97 7.64
C ARG A 28 2.34 -10.14 7.54
N TYR A 29 2.41 -9.17 6.63
CA TYR A 29 3.54 -8.26 6.45
C TYR A 29 3.78 -7.34 7.65
N LEU A 30 2.77 -7.06 8.48
CA LEU A 30 3.00 -6.42 9.78
C LEU A 30 3.48 -7.39 10.87
N GLY A 31 3.52 -8.68 10.58
CA GLY A 31 3.97 -9.69 11.51
C GLY A 31 5.48 -9.61 11.81
N PRO A 32 5.91 -10.21 12.94
CA PRO A 32 7.31 -10.18 13.39
C PRO A 32 8.27 -10.84 12.39
N ILE A 33 7.76 -11.72 11.53
CA ILE A 33 8.52 -12.42 10.48
C ILE A 33 9.11 -11.43 9.47
N TYR A 34 8.42 -10.32 9.22
CA TYR A 34 8.87 -9.27 8.32
C TYR A 34 9.41 -8.06 9.10
N ALA A 35 9.51 -8.12 10.44
CA ALA A 35 9.99 -7.02 11.28
C ALA A 35 11.35 -6.47 10.83
N ASP A 36 12.21 -7.36 10.32
CA ASP A 36 13.54 -7.06 9.80
C ASP A 36 13.52 -6.20 8.52
N TRP A 37 12.38 -6.17 7.80
CA TRP A 37 12.25 -5.40 6.56
C TRP A 37 11.73 -4.00 6.85
N SER A 38 12.29 -3.01 6.16
CA SER A 38 11.76 -1.65 6.11
C SER A 38 10.33 -1.65 5.55
N PRO A 39 9.45 -0.74 6.02
CA PRO A 39 8.03 -0.74 5.62
C PRO A 39 7.83 -0.48 4.11
N ASP A 40 8.72 0.28 3.48
CA ASP A 40 8.83 0.42 2.02
C ASP A 40 9.01 -0.94 1.31
N ARG A 41 9.98 -1.75 1.74
CA ARG A 41 10.27 -3.07 1.18
C ARG A 41 9.11 -4.05 1.35
N ARG A 42 8.41 -3.97 2.49
CA ARG A 42 7.21 -4.78 2.73
C ARG A 42 6.07 -4.37 1.80
N LEU A 43 5.88 -3.07 1.61
CA LEU A 43 4.87 -2.53 0.71
C LEU A 43 5.17 -2.88 -0.75
N ASP A 44 6.41 -2.73 -1.22
CA ASP A 44 6.84 -3.15 -2.57
C ASP A 44 6.52 -4.63 -2.82
N THR A 45 6.87 -5.51 -1.87
CA THR A 45 6.61 -6.95 -2.00
C THR A 45 5.11 -7.25 -2.03
N PHE A 46 4.31 -6.55 -1.19
CA PHE A 46 2.86 -6.69 -1.17
C PHE A 46 2.23 -6.28 -2.51
N LEU A 47 2.61 -5.11 -3.04
CA LEU A 47 2.13 -4.59 -4.32
C LEU A 47 2.51 -5.52 -5.48
N ARG A 48 3.75 -6.02 -5.51
CA ARG A 48 4.19 -7.00 -6.53
C ARG A 48 3.38 -8.28 -6.47
N ARG A 49 3.09 -8.82 -5.29
CA ARG A 49 2.25 -10.02 -5.14
C ARG A 49 0.80 -9.82 -5.59
N ARG A 50 0.29 -8.59 -5.51
CA ARG A 50 -1.04 -8.22 -6.01
C ARG A 50 -1.10 -7.98 -7.52
N GLY A 51 0.03 -8.03 -8.21
CA GLY A 51 0.13 -7.65 -9.64
C GLY A 51 0.21 -6.13 -9.85
N LEU A 52 0.34 -5.34 -8.78
CA LEU A 52 0.50 -3.90 -8.80
C LEU A 52 1.97 -3.48 -8.90
N ALA A 53 2.78 -4.24 -9.64
CA ALA A 53 4.21 -3.97 -9.76
C ALA A 53 4.51 -2.57 -10.31
N ARG A 54 3.62 -2.01 -11.14
CA ARG A 54 3.73 -0.62 -11.64
C ARG A 54 3.56 0.43 -10.54
N VAL A 55 2.74 0.16 -9.53
CA VAL A 55 2.55 1.05 -8.36
C VAL A 55 3.77 0.96 -7.44
N ALA A 56 4.39 -0.23 -7.35
CA ALA A 56 5.62 -0.42 -6.60
C ALA A 56 6.83 0.24 -7.28
N ASP A 57 6.86 0.26 -8.61
CA ASP A 57 7.91 0.90 -9.42
C ASP A 57 7.78 2.44 -9.38
N ASP A 58 6.56 2.94 -9.21
CA ASP A 58 6.28 4.36 -9.05
C ASP A 58 6.56 4.80 -7.59
N GLY A 59 7.68 5.50 -7.40
CA GLY A 59 8.12 5.99 -6.10
C GLY A 59 7.13 6.96 -5.42
N ASP A 60 6.34 7.70 -6.20
CA ASP A 60 5.38 8.68 -5.69
C ASP A 60 4.11 7.99 -5.19
N LEU A 61 3.59 7.04 -5.98
CA LEU A 61 2.43 6.24 -5.59
C LEU A 61 2.74 5.32 -4.41
N SER A 62 3.90 4.66 -4.41
CA SER A 62 4.32 3.82 -3.29
C SER A 62 4.50 4.64 -2.01
N ASN A 63 5.07 5.85 -2.09
CA ASN A 63 5.15 6.76 -0.95
C ASN A 63 3.76 7.20 -0.47
N THR A 64 2.85 7.53 -1.38
CA THR A 64 1.47 7.92 -1.03
C THR A 64 0.73 6.83 -0.25
N VAL A 65 0.84 5.56 -0.70
CA VAL A 65 0.26 4.41 0.02
C VAL A 65 0.92 4.22 1.39
N LEU A 66 2.24 4.38 1.46
CA LEU A 66 2.99 4.28 2.72
C LEU A 66 2.55 5.36 3.73
N GLU A 67 2.44 6.61 3.30
CA GLU A 67 1.95 7.71 4.13
C GLU A 67 0.53 7.46 4.63
N ARG A 68 -0.34 6.88 3.80
CA ARG A 68 -1.70 6.51 4.22
C ARG A 68 -1.70 5.42 5.29
N ILE A 69 -0.89 4.38 5.12
CA ILE A 69 -0.70 3.31 6.11
C ILE A 69 -0.23 3.90 7.43
N LEU A 70 0.81 4.74 7.41
CA LEU A 70 1.36 5.38 8.59
C LEU A 70 0.34 6.32 9.26
N GLY A 71 -0.45 7.05 8.48
CA GLY A 71 -1.55 7.88 8.98
C GLY A 71 -2.66 7.07 9.67
N GLN A 72 -3.02 5.91 9.12
CA GLN A 72 -4.00 4.99 9.74
C GLN A 72 -3.46 4.35 11.03
N VAL A 73 -2.19 3.90 11.05
CA VAL A 73 -1.54 3.37 12.27
C VAL A 73 -1.42 4.44 13.35
N GLY A 74 -1.03 5.67 12.98
CA GLY A 74 -0.95 6.80 13.90
C GLY A 74 -2.30 7.19 14.50
N ARG A 75 -3.38 7.07 13.72
CA ARG A 75 -4.77 7.24 14.20
C ARG A 75 -5.20 6.13 15.15
N ALA A 76 -4.87 4.87 14.84
CA ALA A 76 -5.16 3.72 15.72
C ALA A 76 -4.32 3.75 17.02
N SER A 77 -3.12 4.33 16.96
CA SER A 77 -2.18 4.44 18.09
C SER A 77 -2.44 5.64 18.99
N ARG A 78 -3.49 6.42 18.73
CA ARG A 78 -3.94 7.48 19.63
C ARG A 78 -5.04 6.90 20.52
N PRO A 79 -4.71 6.26 21.68
CA PRO A 79 -5.74 6.06 22.68
C PRO A 79 -6.26 7.45 23.00
N ALA A 80 -7.56 7.66 22.85
CA ALA A 80 -8.22 8.81 23.41
C ALA A 80 -7.84 8.83 24.90
N ARG A 81 -6.87 9.67 25.27
CA ARG A 81 -6.62 10.02 26.67
C ARG A 81 -7.88 10.75 27.10
N ARG A 82 -8.79 9.97 27.67
CA ARG A 82 -9.96 10.42 28.41
C ARG A 82 -9.55 10.69 29.85
#